data_AF-A0A149VH84-F1
#
_entry.id   AF-A0A149VH84-F1
#
_cell.length_a   1.000
_cell.length_b   1.000
_cell.length_c   1.000
_cell.angle_alpha   90.00
_cell.angle_beta   90.00
_cell.angle_gamma   90.00
#
_symmetry.space_group_name_H-M   'P 1'
#
loop_
_entity.id
_entity.type
_entity.pdbx_description
1 polymer ?
#
loop_
_entity_poly.entity_id
_entity_poly.type
_entity_poly.pdbx_seq_one_letter_code
_entity_poly.pdbx_strand_id
1 'polypeptide(L)'
;MQNGAHGSAIDKAVLSGVTINDAAKLTVLNGTVASAVTVSASGDFTGQTAFEVGNGASAYNVSVVNNTTLVDSGAVVSNTTLDNFGALLVKAGGSANVTTVGSNGQLAVAGSATNTTVNRTGMLEIAGGGVATQTTVLSGQVVVESGGTLNSATVSGASINGNGTSVYSVIVSGGATMSAVTVGDWGTLQVSAGRSAINTTVNSRGGLALAGSATGTTINTSGVLDIAAGGRADNNTITPGGEIYVEPSATLGDTSIASTGILNVASGGTISGVVTLQAGGSATIWNNAGGSVVLPTDANHGLTISGLENGGTVSTVINGFTGTAPGNSDSIDLAGVSADGVSYAYPSDDQVVVTLANKATITLNIPGVKNTGFELTSDGHGGAFGEVCFLAGSMIQTPDGDVAVEELRQGDTVLSYVQGVAQPASVKWTGKARTTVRAGLHADEAGYPVRIRKDALSDGVPYKDLLVTPEHSLFLKGRFVPARMLVNGISIVYDTSISSYDYYHVETEQH
;
A
#
# COMPACT_ATOMS: atom_id res chain seq x y z
N MET A 1 -46.81 -3.00 22.89
CA MET A 1 -48.08 -3.66 22.51
C MET A 1 -47.75 -5.05 21.99
N GLN A 2 -48.23 -6.13 22.63
CA GLN A 2 -48.26 -7.46 22.02
C GLN A 2 -49.66 -7.65 21.43
N ASN A 3 -49.77 -7.67 20.09
CA ASN A 3 -50.72 -8.50 19.33
C ASN A 3 -50.67 -8.22 17.83
N GLY A 4 -50.54 -9.31 17.05
CA GLY A 4 -51.23 -9.54 15.79
C GLY A 4 -51.09 -8.53 14.65
N ALA A 5 -50.23 -8.86 13.68
CA ALA A 5 -50.40 -8.68 12.23
C ALA A 5 -51.40 -7.60 11.73
N HIS A 6 -51.14 -6.33 12.00
CA HIS A 6 -51.59 -5.21 11.18
C HIS A 6 -50.50 -4.13 11.24
N GLY A 7 -49.85 -3.84 10.12
CA GLY A 7 -48.90 -2.73 10.00
C GLY A 7 -49.62 -1.42 10.32
N SER A 8 -49.48 -0.95 11.55
CA SER A 8 -50.08 0.30 12.02
C SER A 8 -49.08 1.42 11.77
N ALA A 9 -49.51 2.41 11.00
CA ALA A 9 -48.81 3.68 10.92
C ALA A 9 -49.24 4.54 12.11
N ILE A 10 -48.28 5.02 12.89
CA ILE A 10 -48.50 5.91 14.03
C ILE A 10 -48.06 7.33 13.65
N ASP A 11 -48.91 8.32 13.94
CA ASP A 11 -48.74 9.73 13.59
C ASP A 11 -48.84 10.59 14.86
N LYS A 12 -48.02 11.65 14.97
CA LYS A 12 -48.01 12.64 16.08
C LYS A 12 -48.03 12.02 17.49
N ALA A 13 -47.28 10.94 17.71
CA ALA A 13 -47.22 10.26 19.01
C ALA A 13 -45.83 10.31 19.66
N VAL A 14 -45.77 10.05 20.97
CA VAL A 14 -44.53 9.75 21.67
C VAL A 14 -44.60 8.31 22.18
N LEU A 15 -43.68 7.46 21.70
CA LEU A 15 -43.62 6.04 22.01
C LEU A 15 -42.34 5.75 22.79
N SER A 16 -42.42 4.94 23.85
CA SER A 16 -41.26 4.53 24.64
C SER A 16 -41.31 3.03 24.93
N GLY A 17 -40.15 2.37 24.91
CA GLY A 17 -40.05 0.93 25.14
C GLY A 17 -40.71 0.13 24.01
N VAL A 18 -40.46 0.53 22.77
CA VAL A 18 -41.05 -0.10 21.60
C VAL A 18 -40.31 -1.39 21.30
N THR A 19 -41.02 -2.52 21.26
CA THR A 19 -40.46 -3.82 20.87
C THR A 19 -41.20 -4.36 19.67
N ILE A 20 -40.46 -4.68 18.61
CA ILE A 20 -40.94 -5.23 17.34
C ILE A 20 -40.21 -6.55 17.13
N ASN A 21 -40.95 -7.65 17.19
CA ASN A 21 -40.39 -9.00 17.10
C ASN A 21 -40.93 -9.75 15.89
N ASP A 22 -40.06 -10.58 15.29
CA ASP A 22 -40.36 -11.53 14.23
C ASP A 22 -41.01 -10.83 13.01
N ALA A 23 -42.23 -11.24 12.64
CA ALA A 23 -42.95 -10.71 11.48
C ALA A 23 -43.74 -9.41 11.78
N ALA A 24 -43.63 -8.83 12.98
CA ALA A 24 -44.31 -7.59 13.30
C ALA A 24 -43.73 -6.43 12.47
N LYS A 25 -44.61 -5.54 11.98
CA LYS A 25 -44.23 -4.30 11.28
C LYS A 25 -44.79 -3.08 11.99
N LEU A 26 -43.97 -2.06 12.18
CA LEU A 26 -44.37 -0.75 12.68
C LEU A 26 -43.87 0.35 11.73
N THR A 27 -44.74 1.32 11.43
CA THR A 27 -44.37 2.53 10.71
C THR A 27 -44.68 3.75 11.59
N VAL A 28 -43.75 4.68 11.73
CA VAL A 28 -43.95 5.95 12.45
C VAL A 28 -43.80 7.14 11.50
N LEU A 29 -44.66 8.14 11.62
CA LEU A 29 -44.79 9.26 10.68
C LEU A 29 -45.01 10.59 11.41
N ASN A 30 -44.81 11.70 10.71
CA ASN A 30 -45.41 13.01 11.01
C ASN A 30 -45.20 13.47 12.47
N GLY A 31 -43.97 13.77 12.86
CA GLY A 31 -43.66 14.26 14.22
C GLY A 31 -43.72 13.20 15.31
N THR A 32 -43.97 11.93 14.98
CA THR A 32 -43.88 10.83 15.94
C THR A 32 -42.45 10.66 16.42
N VAL A 33 -42.27 10.49 17.73
CA VAL A 33 -40.98 10.21 18.36
C VAL A 33 -41.04 8.84 19.04
N ALA A 34 -40.21 7.91 18.59
CA ALA A 34 -40.04 6.60 19.23
C ALA A 34 -38.71 6.52 19.97
N SER A 35 -38.70 6.01 21.20
CA SER A 35 -37.47 5.84 22.00
C SER A 35 -37.34 4.45 22.61
N ALA A 36 -36.10 3.99 22.80
CA ALA A 36 -35.78 2.66 23.30
C ALA A 36 -36.47 1.59 22.45
N VAL A 37 -36.14 1.61 21.15
CA VAL A 37 -36.73 0.74 20.13
C VAL A 37 -35.88 -0.51 19.99
N THR A 38 -36.49 -1.68 20.12
CA THR A 38 -35.86 -2.97 19.83
C THR A 38 -36.56 -3.61 18.65
N VAL A 39 -35.80 -3.91 17.60
CA VAL A 39 -36.25 -4.59 16.39
C VAL A 39 -35.49 -5.90 16.28
N SER A 40 -36.17 -7.03 16.42
CA SER A 40 -35.52 -8.34 16.44
C SER A 40 -36.29 -9.41 15.71
N ALA A 41 -35.60 -10.42 15.18
CA ALA A 41 -36.21 -11.67 14.70
C ALA A 41 -35.50 -12.88 15.31
N SER A 42 -36.28 -13.92 15.61
CA SER A 42 -35.80 -15.17 16.23
C SER A 42 -35.20 -16.19 15.26
N GLY A 43 -35.29 -15.96 13.95
CA GLY A 43 -34.78 -16.86 12.89
C GLY A 43 -33.79 -16.17 11.94
N ASP A 44 -33.47 -16.85 10.83
CA ASP A 44 -32.54 -16.34 9.81
C ASP A 44 -33.00 -14.98 9.26
N PHE A 45 -32.03 -14.10 8.96
CA PHE A 45 -32.29 -12.79 8.36
C PHE A 45 -33.06 -12.92 7.04
N THR A 46 -34.29 -12.40 7.01
CA THR A 46 -35.17 -12.48 5.83
C THR A 46 -35.09 -11.26 4.91
N GLY A 47 -34.32 -10.24 5.29
CA GLY A 47 -34.25 -8.96 4.56
C GLY A 47 -35.48 -8.06 4.69
N GLN A 48 -36.54 -8.50 5.37
CA GLN A 48 -37.77 -7.73 5.50
C GLN A 48 -37.63 -6.55 6.48
N THR A 49 -38.28 -5.43 6.15
CA THR A 49 -38.32 -4.23 7.00
C THR A 49 -39.42 -4.37 8.06
N ALA A 50 -39.04 -4.50 9.33
CA ALA A 50 -39.98 -4.51 10.45
C ALA A 50 -40.24 -3.12 11.03
N PHE A 51 -39.31 -2.18 10.90
CA PHE A 51 -39.49 -0.82 11.41
C PHE A 51 -39.23 0.23 10.33
N GLU A 52 -40.19 1.13 10.12
CA GLU A 52 -40.10 2.20 9.13
C GLU A 52 -40.29 3.54 9.82
N VAL A 53 -39.25 4.37 9.80
CA VAL A 53 -39.28 5.75 10.27
C VAL A 53 -39.50 6.63 9.05
N GLY A 54 -40.75 7.07 8.87
CA GLY A 54 -41.15 7.85 7.72
C GLY A 54 -41.07 9.36 7.97
N ASN A 55 -41.49 10.14 6.97
CA ASN A 55 -41.26 11.59 6.91
C ASN A 55 -41.67 12.33 8.20
N GLY A 56 -40.76 13.16 8.70
CA GLY A 56 -40.97 14.00 9.88
C GLY A 56 -40.98 13.25 11.20
N ALA A 57 -40.80 11.92 11.22
CA ALA A 57 -40.68 11.15 12.46
C ALA A 57 -39.21 10.98 12.90
N SER A 58 -39.03 10.71 14.19
CA SER A 58 -37.73 10.45 14.79
C SER A 58 -37.72 9.17 15.62
N ALA A 59 -36.61 8.44 15.60
CA ALA A 59 -36.37 7.32 16.51
C ALA A 59 -35.02 7.42 17.23
N TYR A 60 -34.99 7.06 18.51
CA TYR A 60 -33.81 7.17 19.38
C TYR A 60 -33.55 5.86 20.14
N ASN A 61 -32.27 5.53 20.34
CA ASN A 61 -31.83 4.31 21.04
C ASN A 61 -32.44 3.08 20.36
N VAL A 62 -32.09 2.89 19.09
CA VAL A 62 -32.65 1.83 18.24
C VAL A 62 -31.67 0.66 18.20
N SER A 63 -32.11 -0.53 18.61
CA SER A 63 -31.32 -1.75 18.51
C SER A 63 -31.95 -2.66 17.45
N VAL A 64 -31.17 -3.08 16.46
CA VAL A 64 -31.64 -3.95 15.37
C VAL A 64 -30.81 -5.24 15.33
N VAL A 65 -31.49 -6.39 15.38
CA VAL A 65 -30.89 -7.72 15.39
C VAL A 65 -31.65 -8.64 14.42
N ASN A 66 -30.95 -9.27 13.46
CA ASN A 66 -31.55 -10.14 12.44
C ASN A 66 -32.77 -9.53 11.72
N ASN A 67 -32.82 -8.21 11.58
CA ASN A 67 -33.97 -7.50 11.01
C ASN A 67 -33.53 -6.20 10.34
N THR A 68 -34.45 -5.50 9.67
CA THR A 68 -34.18 -4.26 8.95
C THR A 68 -35.04 -3.12 9.48
N THR A 69 -34.39 -1.98 9.74
CA THR A 69 -35.04 -0.68 9.91
C THR A 69 -34.84 0.18 8.65
N LEU A 70 -35.89 0.87 8.22
CA LEU A 70 -35.89 1.79 7.08
C LEU A 70 -36.08 3.23 7.57
N VAL A 71 -35.30 4.17 7.02
CA VAL A 71 -35.37 5.61 7.29
C VAL A 71 -35.69 6.33 5.98
N ASP A 72 -36.89 6.89 5.86
CA ASP A 72 -37.30 7.61 4.66
C ASP A 72 -36.83 9.07 4.66
N SER A 73 -37.11 9.76 3.55
CA SER A 73 -36.83 11.18 3.40
C SER A 73 -37.48 12.02 4.51
N GLY A 74 -36.70 12.90 5.14
CA GLY A 74 -37.14 13.76 6.24
C GLY A 74 -37.28 13.06 7.59
N ALA A 75 -36.92 11.79 7.69
CA ALA A 75 -36.87 11.04 8.94
C ALA A 75 -35.47 11.08 9.57
N VAL A 76 -35.42 10.96 10.89
CA VAL A 76 -34.16 10.93 11.66
C VAL A 76 -34.12 9.72 12.59
N VAL A 77 -33.04 8.97 12.55
CA VAL A 77 -32.73 7.96 13.58
C VAL A 77 -31.44 8.31 14.29
N SER A 78 -31.37 8.01 15.58
CA SER A 78 -30.15 8.30 16.35
C SER A 78 -29.85 7.29 17.44
N ASN A 79 -28.56 7.16 17.75
CA ASN A 79 -28.03 6.18 18.69
C ASN A 79 -28.50 4.76 18.34
N THR A 80 -28.16 4.34 17.12
CA THR A 80 -28.59 3.05 16.57
C THR A 80 -27.48 2.02 16.70
N THR A 81 -27.80 0.81 17.16
CA THR A 81 -26.89 -0.34 17.19
C THR A 81 -27.41 -1.42 16.25
N LEU A 82 -26.53 -1.89 15.37
CA LEU A 82 -26.80 -2.92 14.36
C LEU A 82 -25.90 -4.12 14.63
N ASP A 83 -26.47 -5.23 15.06
CA ASP A 83 -25.72 -6.45 15.40
C ASP A 83 -26.38 -7.67 14.79
N ASN A 84 -25.61 -8.74 14.56
CA ASN A 84 -26.10 -10.03 14.07
C ASN A 84 -27.06 -9.85 12.88
N PHE A 85 -26.54 -9.38 11.75
CA PHE A 85 -27.34 -9.12 10.54
C PHE A 85 -28.45 -8.08 10.71
N GLY A 86 -28.44 -7.30 11.79
CA GLY A 86 -29.24 -6.10 11.93
C GLY A 86 -28.87 -5.09 10.83
N ALA A 87 -29.88 -4.58 10.13
CA ALA A 87 -29.71 -3.68 9.01
C ALA A 87 -30.43 -2.35 9.23
N LEU A 88 -29.78 -1.27 8.80
CA LEU A 88 -30.39 0.06 8.70
C LEU A 88 -30.24 0.56 7.26
N LEU A 89 -31.36 0.84 6.61
CA LEU A 89 -31.41 1.43 5.27
C LEU A 89 -31.82 2.89 5.37
N VAL A 90 -30.90 3.81 5.08
CA VAL A 90 -31.14 5.25 5.07
C VAL A 90 -31.35 5.71 3.63
N LYS A 91 -32.60 5.98 3.25
CA LYS A 91 -32.92 6.47 1.90
C LYS A 91 -32.48 7.93 1.71
N ALA A 92 -32.46 8.36 0.46
CA ALA A 92 -32.24 9.76 0.09
C ALA A 92 -33.14 10.70 0.92
N GLY A 93 -32.52 11.72 1.53
CA GLY A 93 -33.18 12.67 2.42
C GLY A 93 -33.41 12.19 3.87
N GLY A 94 -33.16 10.92 4.19
CA GLY A 94 -33.16 10.40 5.56
C GLY A 94 -31.81 10.65 6.25
N SER A 95 -31.82 10.64 7.59
CA SER A 95 -30.62 10.89 8.41
C SER A 95 -30.46 9.83 9.52
N ALA A 96 -29.24 9.28 9.63
CA ALA A 96 -28.82 8.48 10.77
C ALA A 96 -27.66 9.16 11.51
N ASN A 97 -27.81 9.38 12.81
CA ASN A 97 -26.79 10.06 13.63
C ASN A 97 -26.35 9.15 14.76
N VAL A 98 -25.04 8.94 14.93
CA VAL A 98 -24.50 8.05 15.95
C VAL A 98 -25.00 6.62 15.73
N THR A 99 -24.37 5.92 14.79
CA THR A 99 -24.70 4.51 14.49
C THR A 99 -23.50 3.63 14.80
N THR A 100 -23.70 2.62 15.63
CA THR A 100 -22.72 1.54 15.84
C THR A 100 -23.11 0.37 14.95
N VAL A 101 -22.31 0.11 13.92
CA VAL A 101 -22.38 -1.09 13.10
C VAL A 101 -21.49 -2.14 13.76
N GLY A 102 -22.10 -3.03 14.53
CA GLY A 102 -21.44 -4.10 15.25
C GLY A 102 -21.24 -5.35 14.40
N SER A 103 -21.16 -6.52 15.05
CA SER A 103 -20.74 -7.75 14.37
C SER A 103 -21.76 -8.17 13.32
N ASN A 104 -21.33 -8.26 12.05
CA ASN A 104 -22.18 -8.57 10.90
C ASN A 104 -23.38 -7.61 10.71
N GLY A 105 -23.38 -6.45 11.39
CA GLY A 105 -24.37 -5.40 11.16
C GLY A 105 -24.16 -4.72 9.81
N GLN A 106 -25.21 -4.16 9.24
CA GLN A 106 -25.17 -3.49 7.93
C GLN A 106 -25.85 -2.13 7.96
N LEU A 107 -25.13 -1.09 7.58
CA LEU A 107 -25.68 0.24 7.35
C LEU A 107 -25.56 0.59 5.87
N ALA A 108 -26.69 0.80 5.20
CA ALA A 108 -26.73 1.26 3.80
C ALA A 108 -27.25 2.70 3.74
N VAL A 109 -26.50 3.61 3.11
CA VAL A 109 -26.73 5.06 3.15
C VAL A 109 -26.85 5.64 1.74
N ALA A 110 -28.08 5.97 1.33
CA ALA A 110 -28.38 6.85 0.20
C ALA A 110 -28.76 8.28 0.65
N GLY A 111 -29.02 8.47 1.95
CA GLY A 111 -29.22 9.77 2.59
C GLY A 111 -27.95 10.29 3.27
N SER A 112 -28.04 10.60 4.57
CA SER A 112 -26.89 11.03 5.35
C SER A 112 -26.65 10.15 6.58
N ALA A 113 -25.39 9.86 6.88
CA ALA A 113 -24.95 9.26 8.12
C ALA A 113 -23.85 10.11 8.77
N THR A 114 -23.94 10.33 10.08
CA THR A 114 -22.92 11.05 10.85
C THR A 114 -22.50 10.25 12.08
N ASN A 115 -21.24 10.37 12.48
CA ASN A 115 -20.67 9.71 13.67
C ASN A 115 -20.93 8.20 13.68
N THR A 116 -20.69 7.53 12.55
CA THR A 116 -20.85 6.07 12.46
C THR A 116 -19.59 5.36 12.93
N THR A 117 -19.72 4.39 13.82
CA THR A 117 -18.64 3.47 14.20
C THR A 117 -18.88 2.13 13.53
N VAL A 118 -17.93 1.66 12.71
CA VAL A 118 -17.99 0.36 12.04
C VAL A 118 -16.98 -0.58 12.67
N ASN A 119 -17.46 -1.52 13.47
CA ASN A 119 -16.63 -2.49 14.18
C ASN A 119 -16.29 -3.70 13.29
N ARG A 120 -15.47 -4.61 13.84
CA ARG A 120 -15.09 -5.86 13.19
C ARG A 120 -16.28 -6.58 12.57
N THR A 121 -16.14 -6.95 11.29
CA THR A 121 -17.17 -7.57 10.42
C THR A 121 -18.45 -6.77 10.18
N GLY A 122 -18.59 -5.58 10.78
CA GLY A 122 -19.63 -4.63 10.42
C GLY A 122 -19.37 -4.00 9.05
N MET A 123 -20.44 -3.67 8.34
CA MET A 123 -20.37 -3.10 6.99
C MET A 123 -21.17 -1.79 6.88
N LEU A 124 -20.52 -0.76 6.37
CA LEU A 124 -21.15 0.48 5.91
C LEU A 124 -21.05 0.56 4.38
N GLU A 125 -22.20 0.64 3.72
CA GLU A 125 -22.30 0.93 2.29
C GLU A 125 -22.83 2.36 2.09
N ILE A 126 -22.14 3.16 1.30
CA ILE A 126 -22.54 4.52 0.96
C ILE A 126 -22.92 4.53 -0.52
N ALA A 127 -24.21 4.53 -0.80
CA ALA A 127 -24.76 4.52 -2.14
C ALA A 127 -24.59 5.88 -2.84
N GLY A 128 -24.90 5.94 -4.14
CA GLY A 128 -24.86 7.19 -4.90
C GLY A 128 -25.74 8.30 -4.32
N GLY A 129 -25.15 9.49 -4.15
CA GLY A 129 -25.79 10.62 -3.46
C GLY A 129 -25.77 10.53 -1.93
N GLY A 130 -25.40 9.37 -1.38
CA GLY A 130 -25.22 9.17 0.05
C GLY A 130 -23.98 9.89 0.58
N VAL A 131 -24.07 10.41 1.80
CA VAL A 131 -22.97 11.12 2.47
C VAL A 131 -22.76 10.57 3.87
N ALA A 132 -21.59 10.00 4.13
CA ALA A 132 -21.15 9.64 5.46
C ALA A 132 -20.06 10.59 5.95
N THR A 133 -20.21 11.12 7.16
CA THR A 133 -19.21 12.00 7.79
C THR A 133 -18.81 11.47 9.16
N GLN A 134 -17.55 11.72 9.55
CA GLN A 134 -17.03 11.35 10.88
C GLN A 134 -17.18 9.85 11.16
N THR A 135 -16.97 9.01 10.13
CA THR A 135 -17.01 7.56 10.27
C THR A 135 -15.72 7.06 10.92
N THR A 136 -15.84 6.28 12.00
CA THR A 136 -14.73 5.57 12.63
C THR A 136 -14.79 4.09 12.26
N VAL A 137 -13.76 3.56 11.60
CA VAL A 137 -13.67 2.14 11.20
C VAL A 137 -12.67 1.44 12.12
N LEU A 138 -13.13 0.42 12.84
CA LEU A 138 -12.38 -0.38 13.80
C LEU A 138 -12.37 -1.85 13.33
N SER A 139 -11.54 -2.17 12.33
CA SER A 139 -11.51 -3.47 11.64
C SER A 139 -12.80 -3.86 10.91
N GLY A 140 -13.71 -2.89 10.69
CA GLY A 140 -14.90 -3.05 9.87
C GLY A 140 -14.64 -2.82 8.38
N GLN A 141 -15.70 -2.77 7.59
CA GLN A 141 -15.62 -2.47 6.16
C GLN A 141 -16.52 -1.30 5.78
N VAL A 142 -15.99 -0.39 4.97
CA VAL A 142 -16.75 0.69 4.31
C VAL A 142 -16.62 0.54 2.81
N VAL A 143 -17.74 0.58 2.10
CA VAL A 143 -17.79 0.62 0.65
C VAL A 143 -18.43 1.93 0.23
N VAL A 144 -17.72 2.71 -0.58
CA VAL A 144 -18.23 3.98 -1.13
C VAL A 144 -18.58 3.77 -2.58
N GLU A 145 -19.86 3.60 -2.87
CA GLU A 145 -20.37 3.35 -4.22
C GLU A 145 -20.38 4.60 -5.08
N SER A 146 -20.64 4.41 -6.37
CA SER A 146 -20.60 5.48 -7.36
C SER A 146 -21.48 6.67 -7.00
N GLY A 147 -20.86 7.86 -6.94
CA GLY A 147 -21.51 9.11 -6.53
C GLY A 147 -21.72 9.24 -5.02
N GLY A 148 -21.27 8.29 -4.22
CA GLY A 148 -21.24 8.36 -2.76
C GLY A 148 -20.07 9.21 -2.25
N THR A 149 -20.20 9.74 -1.03
CA THR A 149 -19.18 10.57 -0.38
C THR A 149 -18.85 10.08 1.01
N LEU A 150 -17.55 9.85 1.27
CA LEU A 150 -17.01 9.60 2.61
C LEU A 150 -16.12 10.78 3.03
N ASN A 151 -16.45 11.46 4.12
CA ASN A 151 -15.69 12.61 4.58
C ASN A 151 -15.27 12.47 6.05
N SER A 152 -14.05 12.92 6.37
CA SER A 152 -13.53 12.95 7.75
C SER A 152 -13.55 11.58 8.43
N ALA A 153 -13.26 10.51 7.70
CA ALA A 153 -13.23 9.17 8.27
C ALA A 153 -11.89 8.86 8.94
N THR A 154 -11.91 8.07 10.01
CA THR A 154 -10.72 7.49 10.63
C THR A 154 -10.77 5.98 10.50
N VAL A 155 -9.73 5.38 9.95
CA VAL A 155 -9.67 3.95 9.60
C VAL A 155 -8.55 3.29 10.38
N SER A 156 -8.86 2.24 11.13
CA SER A 156 -7.85 1.51 11.92
C SER A 156 -8.22 0.04 12.06
N GLY A 157 -7.21 -0.79 12.32
CA GLY A 157 -7.33 -2.23 12.44
C GLY A 157 -7.49 -2.92 11.08
N ALA A 158 -6.93 -4.12 10.96
CA ALA A 158 -7.05 -4.91 9.76
C ALA A 158 -8.48 -5.43 9.59
N SER A 159 -9.10 -5.10 8.46
CA SER A 159 -10.42 -5.61 8.12
C SER A 159 -10.33 -7.06 7.62
N ILE A 160 -11.26 -7.90 8.07
CA ILE A 160 -11.45 -9.27 7.58
C ILE A 160 -12.89 -9.45 7.16
N ASN A 161 -13.11 -10.18 6.07
CA ASN A 161 -14.46 -10.58 5.68
C ASN A 161 -14.96 -11.76 6.54
N GLY A 162 -16.22 -12.17 6.32
CA GLY A 162 -16.83 -13.28 7.06
C GLY A 162 -16.17 -14.66 6.87
N ASN A 163 -15.26 -14.80 5.89
CA ASN A 163 -14.50 -16.03 5.67
C ASN A 163 -13.08 -16.00 6.27
N GLY A 164 -12.71 -14.92 6.97
CA GLY A 164 -11.41 -14.77 7.62
C GLY A 164 -10.29 -14.27 6.71
N THR A 165 -10.60 -13.87 5.48
CA THR A 165 -9.62 -13.26 4.55
C THR A 165 -9.49 -11.77 4.83
N SER A 166 -8.25 -11.28 4.87
CA SER A 166 -7.98 -9.84 4.96
C SER A 166 -8.56 -9.10 3.75
N VAL A 167 -9.24 -7.99 4.02
CA VAL A 167 -9.82 -7.11 3.00
C VAL A 167 -9.42 -5.66 3.28
N TYR A 168 -9.65 -4.79 2.31
CA TYR A 168 -9.51 -3.37 2.52
C TYR A 168 -10.60 -2.86 3.47
N SER A 169 -10.19 -2.00 4.41
CA SER A 169 -11.11 -1.41 5.39
C SER A 169 -12.03 -0.39 4.74
N VAL A 170 -11.54 0.32 3.71
CA VAL A 170 -12.34 1.20 2.87
C VAL A 170 -12.07 0.87 1.40
N ILE A 171 -13.16 0.69 0.64
CA ILE A 171 -13.15 0.41 -0.80
C ILE A 171 -13.96 1.51 -1.50
N VAL A 172 -13.39 2.11 -2.53
CA VAL A 172 -14.03 3.22 -3.27
C VAL A 172 -14.40 2.75 -4.70
N SER A 173 -15.69 2.69 -5.03
CA SER A 173 -16.25 2.34 -6.35
C SER A 173 -16.52 3.58 -7.24
N GLY A 174 -16.67 3.37 -8.55
CA GLY A 174 -16.44 4.38 -9.60
C GLY A 174 -17.12 5.74 -9.38
N GLY A 175 -16.44 6.88 -9.57
CA GLY A 175 -17.06 8.21 -9.39
C GLY A 175 -17.36 8.63 -7.95
N ALA A 176 -17.09 7.79 -6.95
CA ALA A 176 -17.13 8.17 -5.54
C ALA A 176 -15.99 9.14 -5.17
N THR A 177 -16.24 9.94 -4.13
CA THR A 177 -15.27 10.89 -3.57
C THR A 177 -14.99 10.58 -2.10
N MET A 178 -13.72 10.56 -1.73
CA MET A 178 -13.32 10.54 -0.33
C MET A 178 -12.48 11.77 0.01
N SER A 179 -12.70 12.35 1.18
CA SER A 179 -11.99 13.55 1.60
C SER A 179 -11.66 13.55 3.10
N ALA A 180 -10.48 14.05 3.45
CA ALA A 180 -10.01 14.16 4.84
C ALA A 180 -10.00 12.82 5.59
N VAL A 181 -9.64 11.73 4.90
CA VAL A 181 -9.58 10.41 5.52
C VAL A 181 -8.23 10.20 6.18
N THR A 182 -8.25 9.72 7.43
CA THR A 182 -7.05 9.33 8.17
C THR A 182 -6.98 7.81 8.26
N VAL A 183 -5.91 7.23 7.73
CA VAL A 183 -5.60 5.79 7.81
C VAL A 183 -4.58 5.58 8.91
N GLY A 184 -5.00 5.00 10.03
CA GLY A 184 -4.19 4.69 11.21
C GLY A 184 -3.64 3.26 11.20
N ASP A 185 -3.15 2.84 12.37
CA ASP A 185 -2.56 1.52 12.62
C ASP A 185 -3.37 0.38 11.99
N TRP A 186 -2.75 -0.35 11.07
CA TRP A 186 -3.31 -1.50 10.33
C TRP A 186 -4.54 -1.20 9.48
N GLY A 187 -4.96 0.06 9.40
CA GLY A 187 -6.00 0.52 8.49
C GLY A 187 -5.50 0.42 7.06
N THR A 188 -6.37 -0.03 6.17
CA THR A 188 -6.05 -0.14 4.75
C THR A 188 -7.14 0.49 3.90
N LEU A 189 -6.73 1.28 2.92
CA LEU A 189 -7.60 1.97 1.98
C LEU A 189 -7.23 1.59 0.56
N GLN A 190 -8.23 1.26 -0.26
CA GLN A 190 -8.07 1.06 -1.69
C GLN A 190 -8.85 2.11 -2.48
N VAL A 191 -8.14 2.82 -3.35
CA VAL A 191 -8.73 3.74 -4.34
C VAL A 191 -8.54 3.11 -5.72
N SER A 192 -9.59 2.50 -6.27
CA SER A 192 -9.49 1.81 -7.56
C SER A 192 -9.43 2.80 -8.76
N ALA A 193 -9.14 2.29 -9.96
CA ALA A 193 -8.98 3.10 -11.17
C ALA A 193 -10.18 4.04 -11.46
N GLY A 194 -9.94 5.32 -11.74
CA GLY A 194 -11.01 6.29 -12.02
C GLY A 194 -11.80 6.78 -10.79
N ARG A 195 -11.32 6.52 -9.57
CA ARG A 195 -11.84 7.13 -8.32
C ARG A 195 -10.88 8.17 -7.77
N SER A 196 -11.35 9.01 -6.85
CA SER A 196 -10.57 10.12 -6.29
C SER A 196 -10.53 10.11 -4.76
N ALA A 197 -9.33 10.32 -4.22
CA ALA A 197 -9.09 10.63 -2.82
C ALA A 197 -8.45 12.01 -2.64
N ILE A 198 -8.92 12.76 -1.64
CA ILE A 198 -8.49 14.14 -1.41
C ILE A 198 -8.09 14.31 0.06
N ASN A 199 -6.93 14.90 0.32
CA ASN A 199 -6.45 15.20 1.67
C ASN A 199 -6.40 13.95 2.58
N THR A 200 -5.81 12.87 2.08
CA THR A 200 -5.66 11.63 2.85
C THR A 200 -4.41 11.71 3.71
N THR A 201 -4.51 11.32 4.99
CA THR A 201 -3.37 11.15 5.89
C THR A 201 -3.15 9.66 6.14
N VAL A 202 -1.95 9.15 5.88
CA VAL A 202 -1.56 7.76 6.15
C VAL A 202 -0.56 7.74 7.30
N ASN A 203 -0.97 7.22 8.45
CA ASN A 203 -0.16 7.12 9.67
C ASN A 203 0.54 5.76 9.77
N SER A 204 1.29 5.57 10.86
CA SER A 204 2.00 4.34 11.21
C SER A 204 1.21 3.09 10.89
N ARG A 205 1.82 2.17 10.14
CA ARG A 205 1.26 0.87 9.73
C ARG A 205 -0.05 0.96 8.94
N GLY A 206 -0.44 2.16 8.51
CA GLY A 206 -1.53 2.40 7.58
C GLY A 206 -1.05 2.23 6.15
N GLY A 207 -1.94 1.73 5.29
CA GLY A 207 -1.65 1.53 3.87
C GLY A 207 -2.70 2.16 2.96
N LEU A 208 -2.24 2.84 1.91
CA LEU A 208 -3.06 3.32 0.81
C LEU A 208 -2.61 2.65 -0.50
N ALA A 209 -3.47 1.79 -1.06
CA ALA A 209 -3.29 1.20 -2.39
C ALA A 209 -4.06 2.05 -3.43
N LEU A 210 -3.34 2.65 -4.37
CA LEU A 210 -3.87 3.68 -5.27
C LEU A 210 -3.74 3.27 -6.74
N ALA A 211 -4.83 2.75 -7.32
CA ALA A 211 -4.97 2.57 -8.77
C ALA A 211 -5.77 3.71 -9.44
N GLY A 212 -6.44 4.55 -8.64
CA GLY A 212 -7.16 5.76 -9.08
C GLY A 212 -6.31 7.03 -8.96
N SER A 213 -6.92 8.13 -8.54
CA SER A 213 -6.23 9.40 -8.31
C SER A 213 -6.28 9.80 -6.83
N ALA A 214 -5.18 10.33 -6.31
CA ALA A 214 -5.13 10.97 -5.00
C ALA A 214 -4.48 12.35 -5.11
N THR A 215 -4.98 13.32 -4.35
CA THR A 215 -4.34 14.63 -4.20
C THR A 215 -4.27 15.06 -2.73
N GLY A 216 -3.16 15.70 -2.34
CA GLY A 216 -2.97 16.16 -0.97
C GLY A 216 -2.71 15.01 0.01
N THR A 217 -1.94 14.00 -0.40
CA THR A 217 -1.66 12.85 0.47
C THR A 217 -0.50 13.19 1.42
N THR A 218 -0.71 13.06 2.73
CA THR A 218 0.36 13.16 3.74
C THR A 218 0.70 11.76 4.25
N ILE A 219 1.97 11.37 4.13
CA ILE A 219 2.47 10.06 4.55
C ILE A 219 3.35 10.28 5.79
N ASN A 220 2.87 9.80 6.93
CA ASN A 220 3.54 9.89 8.22
C ASN A 220 4.43 8.67 8.48
N THR A 221 5.21 8.72 9.56
CA THR A 221 6.15 7.65 9.94
C THR A 221 5.52 6.27 9.86
N SER A 222 6.14 5.35 9.12
CA SER A 222 5.70 3.98 8.84
C SER A 222 4.34 3.86 8.14
N GLY A 223 3.82 4.95 7.58
CA GLY A 223 2.70 4.94 6.64
C GLY A 223 3.20 4.68 5.22
N VAL A 224 2.40 3.98 4.42
CA VAL A 224 2.77 3.61 3.06
C VAL A 224 1.70 4.03 2.06
N LEU A 225 2.13 4.73 1.01
CA LEU A 225 1.35 4.91 -0.22
C LEU A 225 1.97 4.05 -1.32
N ASP A 226 1.18 3.12 -1.86
CA ASP A 226 1.52 2.32 -3.02
C ASP A 226 0.69 2.79 -4.22
N ILE A 227 1.34 3.42 -5.19
CA ILE A 227 0.70 3.89 -6.43
C ILE A 227 0.81 2.77 -7.45
N ALA A 228 -0.29 2.03 -7.59
CA ALA A 228 -0.40 0.91 -8.49
C ALA A 228 -0.47 1.36 -9.96
N ALA A 229 -0.25 0.42 -10.87
CA ALA A 229 -0.31 0.67 -12.32
C ALA A 229 -1.58 1.45 -12.75
N GLY A 230 -1.39 2.54 -13.50
CA GLY A 230 -2.45 3.45 -13.93
C GLY A 230 -2.91 4.47 -12.89
N GLY A 231 -2.45 4.34 -11.64
CA GLY A 231 -2.72 5.29 -10.56
C GLY A 231 -1.94 6.61 -10.70
N ARG A 232 -2.50 7.68 -10.14
CA ARG A 232 -1.88 9.02 -10.08
C ARG A 232 -1.98 9.62 -8.69
N ALA A 233 -0.84 9.95 -8.05
CA ALA A 233 -0.83 10.74 -6.81
C ALA A 233 -0.19 12.10 -7.03
N ASP A 234 -0.82 13.17 -6.57
CA ASP A 234 -0.39 14.55 -6.77
C ASP A 234 -0.38 15.35 -5.45
N ASN A 235 0.48 16.36 -5.32
CA ASN A 235 0.64 17.13 -4.08
C ASN A 235 0.85 16.25 -2.84
N ASN A 236 1.85 15.37 -2.90
CA ASN A 236 2.17 14.45 -1.82
C ASN A 236 3.19 15.06 -0.85
N THR A 237 3.07 14.74 0.43
CA THR A 237 4.04 15.09 1.47
C THR A 237 4.48 13.83 2.20
N ILE A 238 5.73 13.45 2.02
CA ILE A 238 6.39 12.39 2.79
C ILE A 238 7.08 13.04 3.99
N THR A 239 6.56 12.79 5.18
CA THR A 239 7.21 13.23 6.43
C THR A 239 8.24 12.17 6.88
N PRO A 240 9.04 12.42 7.94
CA PRO A 240 10.07 11.47 8.37
C PRO A 240 9.57 10.05 8.61
N GLY A 241 10.18 9.09 7.92
CA GLY A 241 9.85 7.67 7.96
C GLY A 241 8.60 7.26 7.18
N GLY A 242 7.97 8.17 6.43
CA GLY A 242 6.89 7.82 5.49
C GLY A 242 7.44 7.28 4.17
N GLU A 243 6.64 6.49 3.45
CA GLU A 243 7.08 5.83 2.22
C GLU A 243 6.08 5.95 1.07
N ILE A 244 6.59 6.22 -0.13
CA ILE A 244 5.85 6.09 -1.39
C ILE A 244 6.54 5.09 -2.31
N TYR A 245 5.76 4.14 -2.84
CA TYR A 245 6.14 3.26 -3.94
C TYR A 245 5.35 3.63 -5.19
N VAL A 246 6.03 3.75 -6.33
CA VAL A 246 5.42 4.05 -7.64
C VAL A 246 5.69 2.87 -8.57
N GLU A 247 4.64 2.11 -8.88
CA GLU A 247 4.72 0.94 -9.75
C GLU A 247 4.94 1.31 -11.23
N PRO A 248 5.32 0.34 -12.09
CA PRO A 248 5.33 0.54 -13.53
C PRO A 248 3.98 1.03 -14.05
N SER A 249 3.99 2.00 -14.97
CA SER A 249 2.79 2.68 -15.52
C SER A 249 1.99 3.51 -14.51
N ALA A 250 2.48 3.72 -13.29
CA ALA A 250 1.93 4.67 -12.34
C ALA A 250 2.54 6.07 -12.54
N THR A 251 1.83 7.10 -12.09
CA THR A 251 2.28 8.51 -12.20
C THR A 251 2.36 9.20 -10.84
N LEU A 252 3.52 9.75 -10.53
CA LEU A 252 3.73 10.67 -9.42
C LEU A 252 3.69 12.11 -9.92
N GLY A 253 2.94 12.97 -9.25
CA GLY A 253 2.94 14.41 -9.41
C GLY A 253 3.88 15.08 -8.42
N ASP A 254 3.56 16.31 -8.05
CA ASP A 254 4.37 17.08 -7.10
C ASP A 254 4.47 16.35 -5.75
N THR A 255 5.69 16.23 -5.22
CA THR A 255 5.97 15.47 -3.99
C THR A 255 7.08 16.15 -3.19
N SER A 256 6.84 16.40 -1.91
CA SER A 256 7.86 16.87 -0.96
C SER A 256 8.32 15.72 -0.07
N ILE A 257 9.63 15.53 0.08
CA ILE A 257 10.23 14.45 0.87
C ILE A 257 11.08 15.05 2.00
N ALA A 258 10.70 14.78 3.25
CA ALA A 258 11.47 15.17 4.43
C ALA A 258 12.62 14.19 4.72
N SER A 259 13.47 14.52 5.71
CA SER A 259 14.51 13.62 6.21
C SER A 259 13.93 12.26 6.59
N THR A 260 14.59 11.16 6.25
CA THR A 260 14.16 9.76 6.42
C THR A 260 12.85 9.38 5.72
N GLY A 261 12.24 10.27 4.94
CA GLY A 261 11.17 9.91 4.01
C GLY A 261 11.75 9.17 2.80
N ILE A 262 11.00 8.22 2.26
CA ILE A 262 11.46 7.33 1.19
C ILE A 262 10.52 7.42 -0.01
N LEU A 263 11.08 7.68 -1.18
CA LEU A 263 10.39 7.54 -2.47
C LEU A 263 11.10 6.47 -3.32
N ASN A 264 10.33 5.52 -3.85
CA ASN A 264 10.82 4.55 -4.82
C ASN A 264 9.97 4.63 -6.10
N VAL A 265 10.59 5.00 -7.22
CA VAL A 265 9.97 5.00 -8.55
C VAL A 265 10.55 3.87 -9.38
N ALA A 266 9.73 2.83 -9.61
CA ALA A 266 10.14 1.66 -10.37
C ALA A 266 10.39 2.00 -11.85
N SER A 267 11.08 1.09 -12.55
CA SER A 267 11.21 1.16 -14.00
C SER A 267 9.84 1.22 -14.68
N GLY A 268 9.64 2.22 -15.54
CA GLY A 268 8.35 2.48 -16.19
C GLY A 268 7.34 3.25 -15.34
N GLY A 269 7.66 3.59 -14.10
CA GLY A 269 6.95 4.62 -13.33
C GLY A 269 7.30 6.02 -13.86
N THR A 270 6.38 6.97 -13.76
CA THR A 270 6.55 8.33 -14.30
C THR A 270 6.47 9.38 -13.20
N ILE A 271 7.42 10.30 -13.15
CA ILE A 271 7.33 11.58 -12.45
C ILE A 271 6.85 12.61 -13.47
N SER A 272 5.67 13.17 -13.24
CA SER A 272 5.04 14.21 -14.08
C SER A 272 5.22 15.63 -13.52
N GLY A 273 5.60 15.75 -12.25
CA GLY A 273 5.77 17.01 -11.54
C GLY A 273 7.17 17.19 -10.96
N VAL A 274 7.25 17.88 -9.83
CA VAL A 274 8.49 18.19 -9.12
C VAL A 274 8.57 17.38 -7.82
N VAL A 275 9.65 16.62 -7.66
CA VAL A 275 10.03 15.99 -6.40
C VAL A 275 11.01 16.90 -5.67
N THR A 276 10.63 17.45 -4.52
CA THR A 276 11.53 18.22 -3.66
C THR A 276 12.12 17.30 -2.59
N LEU A 277 13.39 16.97 -2.69
CA LEU A 277 14.09 16.04 -1.81
C LEU A 277 14.91 16.80 -0.78
N GLN A 278 14.47 16.85 0.49
CA GLN A 278 15.26 17.46 1.57
C GLN A 278 16.46 16.59 1.95
N ALA A 279 17.51 17.20 2.49
CA ALA A 279 18.68 16.47 3.00
C ALA A 279 18.27 15.40 4.03
N GLY A 280 18.85 14.21 3.90
CA GLY A 280 18.53 13.03 4.70
C GLY A 280 17.27 12.26 4.28
N GLY A 281 16.49 12.76 3.31
CA GLY A 281 15.47 11.96 2.62
C GLY A 281 16.10 11.02 1.61
N SER A 282 15.33 10.08 1.07
CA SER A 282 15.77 9.15 0.02
C SER A 282 14.79 9.12 -1.15
N ALA A 283 15.32 9.15 -2.38
CA ALA A 283 14.58 8.96 -3.61
C ALA A 283 15.37 8.05 -4.55
N THR A 284 14.82 6.87 -4.85
CA THR A 284 15.34 5.99 -5.91
C THR A 284 14.45 6.12 -7.14
N ILE A 285 15.05 6.44 -8.29
CA ILE A 285 14.33 6.58 -9.56
C ILE A 285 15.01 5.79 -10.67
N TRP A 286 14.24 5.38 -11.67
CA TRP A 286 14.80 4.84 -12.90
C TRP A 286 15.19 5.95 -13.89
N ASN A 287 16.17 5.70 -14.76
CA ASN A 287 16.65 6.68 -15.74
C ASN A 287 15.54 7.27 -16.65
N ASN A 288 14.43 6.57 -16.83
CA ASN A 288 13.30 6.96 -17.66
C ASN A 288 12.11 7.56 -16.88
N ALA A 289 12.28 7.92 -15.60
CA ALA A 289 11.19 8.43 -14.77
C ALA A 289 10.60 9.79 -15.24
N GLY A 290 11.37 10.64 -15.93
CA GLY A 290 10.92 11.97 -16.35
C GLY A 290 10.84 12.99 -15.21
N GLY A 291 10.11 14.09 -15.43
CA GLY A 291 9.87 15.13 -14.42
C GLY A 291 11.13 15.83 -13.91
N SER A 292 11.07 16.35 -12.69
CA SER A 292 12.22 16.98 -12.04
C SER A 292 12.38 16.56 -10.59
N VAL A 293 13.64 16.45 -10.15
CA VAL A 293 14.02 16.40 -8.74
C VAL A 293 14.71 17.71 -8.38
N VAL A 294 14.33 18.34 -7.27
CA VAL A 294 14.95 19.53 -6.71
C VAL A 294 15.66 19.14 -5.41
N LEU A 295 16.93 19.49 -5.31
CA LEU A 295 17.76 19.41 -4.10
C LEU A 295 17.82 20.84 -3.51
N PRO A 296 16.99 21.17 -2.51
CA PRO A 296 16.80 22.57 -2.07
C PRO A 296 17.89 23.04 -1.09
N THR A 297 18.72 22.13 -0.60
CA THR A 297 19.79 22.38 0.37
C THR A 297 21.02 21.59 -0.05
N ASP A 298 22.21 22.13 0.24
CA ASP A 298 23.49 21.43 0.06
C ASP A 298 23.56 20.13 0.89
N ALA A 299 24.52 19.27 0.55
CA ALA A 299 24.79 17.99 1.22
C ALA A 299 23.61 17.00 1.15
N ASN A 300 22.89 17.00 0.04
CA ASN A 300 21.91 15.98 -0.26
C ASN A 300 22.58 14.72 -0.82
N HIS A 301 22.43 13.61 -0.11
CA HIS A 301 22.99 12.31 -0.50
C HIS A 301 21.92 11.26 -0.82
N GLY A 302 20.67 11.69 -0.97
CA GLY A 302 19.50 10.81 -0.98
C GLY A 302 19.03 10.38 -2.37
N LEU A 303 19.58 10.92 -3.45
CA LEU A 303 19.13 10.63 -4.80
C LEU A 303 19.93 9.46 -5.40
N THR A 304 19.24 8.35 -5.67
CA THR A 304 19.78 7.19 -6.39
C THR A 304 19.08 7.05 -7.74
N ILE A 305 19.86 6.82 -8.80
CA ILE A 305 19.38 6.61 -10.16
C ILE A 305 19.81 5.23 -10.65
N SER A 306 18.84 4.41 -11.04
CA SER A 306 19.06 3.04 -11.51
C SER A 306 18.85 2.90 -13.04
N GLY A 307 19.28 1.78 -13.60
CA GLY A 307 19.13 1.48 -15.03
C GLY A 307 20.18 2.12 -15.93
N LEU A 308 21.39 2.32 -15.41
CA LEU A 308 22.50 3.02 -16.06
C LEU A 308 23.73 2.13 -16.30
N GLU A 309 23.67 0.85 -15.93
CA GLU A 309 24.77 -0.11 -15.99
C GLU A 309 25.33 -0.27 -17.42
N ASN A 310 24.47 -0.08 -18.41
CA ASN A 310 24.79 -0.16 -19.84
C ASN A 310 24.74 1.20 -20.55
N GLY A 311 24.79 2.30 -19.79
CA GLY A 311 24.57 3.66 -20.30
C GLY A 311 23.09 4.04 -20.41
N GLY A 312 22.82 5.27 -20.83
CA GLY A 312 21.47 5.80 -20.97
C GLY A 312 21.40 7.33 -20.86
N THR A 313 20.20 7.87 -20.97
CA THR A 313 19.94 9.29 -20.67
C THR A 313 18.96 9.35 -19.53
N VAL A 314 19.33 10.08 -18.47
CA VAL A 314 18.42 10.36 -17.37
C VAL A 314 17.43 11.43 -17.83
N SER A 315 16.19 11.02 -18.03
CA SER A 315 15.09 11.90 -18.47
C SER A 315 14.65 12.91 -17.42
N THR A 316 14.94 12.65 -16.14
CA THR A 316 14.68 13.56 -15.02
C THR A 316 15.67 14.73 -15.00
N VAL A 317 15.16 15.94 -14.81
CA VAL A 317 15.99 17.14 -14.62
C VAL A 317 16.31 17.31 -13.13
N ILE A 318 17.59 17.37 -12.78
CA ILE A 318 18.08 17.49 -11.41
C ILE A 318 18.44 18.95 -11.14
N ASN A 319 17.58 19.63 -10.39
CA ASN A 319 17.71 21.05 -10.06
C ASN A 319 18.30 21.24 -8.65
N GLY A 320 18.98 22.37 -8.46
CA GLY A 320 19.52 22.74 -7.15
C GLY A 320 20.78 21.95 -6.75
N PHE A 321 21.38 21.19 -7.66
CA PHE A 321 22.63 20.48 -7.40
C PHE A 321 23.78 21.47 -7.13
N THR A 322 24.40 21.35 -5.97
CA THR A 322 25.47 22.22 -5.47
C THR A 322 26.64 21.41 -4.92
N GLY A 323 27.81 22.06 -4.86
CA GLY A 323 29.00 21.51 -4.22
C GLY A 323 29.94 22.63 -3.81
N THR A 324 30.20 22.75 -2.50
CA THR A 324 31.06 23.83 -1.99
C THR A 324 32.39 23.31 -1.43
N ALA A 325 32.43 22.06 -0.96
CA ALA A 325 33.63 21.34 -0.48
C ALA A 325 33.33 19.84 -0.31
N PRO A 326 34.35 18.95 -0.28
CA PRO A 326 34.16 17.54 0.09
C PRO A 326 33.39 17.40 1.41
N GLY A 327 32.28 16.64 1.40
CA GLY A 327 31.37 16.47 2.55
C GLY A 327 30.28 17.54 2.69
N ASN A 328 30.34 18.62 1.91
CA ASN A 328 29.31 19.68 1.81
C ASN A 328 28.84 19.82 0.34
N SER A 329 28.78 18.72 -0.38
CA SER A 329 28.31 18.66 -1.76
C SER A 329 27.14 17.70 -1.86
N ASP A 330 26.22 17.99 -2.75
CA ASP A 330 25.22 17.03 -3.16
C ASP A 330 25.89 15.85 -3.86
N SER A 331 25.33 14.66 -3.69
CA SER A 331 25.76 13.45 -4.39
C SER A 331 24.56 12.75 -5.01
N ILE A 332 24.80 12.23 -6.21
CA ILE A 332 23.85 11.39 -6.94
C ILE A 332 24.49 10.01 -7.02
N ASP A 333 23.82 9.00 -6.47
CA ASP A 333 24.25 7.62 -6.60
C ASP A 333 23.79 7.07 -7.96
N LEU A 334 24.72 6.54 -8.74
CA LEU A 334 24.45 5.88 -10.02
C LEU A 334 24.48 4.37 -9.79
N ALA A 335 23.35 3.81 -9.39
CA ALA A 335 23.25 2.43 -8.98
C ALA A 335 23.75 1.47 -10.07
N GLY A 336 24.61 0.53 -9.68
CA GLY A 336 25.17 -0.49 -10.57
C GLY A 336 26.29 -0.01 -11.50
N VAL A 337 26.65 1.28 -11.48
CA VAL A 337 27.73 1.83 -12.31
C VAL A 337 29.08 1.68 -11.60
N SER A 338 30.03 1.00 -12.22
CA SER A 338 31.41 0.92 -11.72
C SER A 338 32.16 2.24 -11.94
N ALA A 339 32.95 2.67 -10.97
CA ALA A 339 33.86 3.82 -11.10
C ALA A 339 35.17 3.48 -11.83
N ASP A 340 35.43 2.21 -12.16
CA ASP A 340 36.67 1.82 -12.81
C ASP A 340 36.67 2.18 -14.30
N GLY A 341 37.70 2.92 -14.72
CA GLY A 341 37.89 3.30 -16.13
C GLY A 341 36.82 4.25 -16.68
N VAL A 342 36.06 4.92 -15.80
CA VAL A 342 35.09 5.95 -16.18
C VAL A 342 35.75 7.31 -16.35
N SER A 343 35.15 8.15 -17.19
CA SER A 343 35.52 9.55 -17.37
C SER A 343 34.24 10.38 -17.54
N TYR A 344 34.32 11.69 -17.39
CA TYR A 344 33.18 12.56 -17.65
C TYR A 344 33.57 13.81 -18.44
N ALA A 345 32.60 14.41 -19.12
CA ALA A 345 32.74 15.67 -19.84
C ALA A 345 31.43 16.46 -19.79
N TYR A 346 31.52 17.77 -20.04
CA TYR A 346 30.36 18.67 -20.14
C TYR A 346 30.04 18.93 -21.61
N PRO A 347 29.04 18.27 -22.23
CA PRO A 347 28.63 18.58 -23.60
C PRO A 347 27.94 19.96 -23.71
N SER A 348 27.43 20.49 -22.61
CA SER A 348 26.83 21.83 -22.48
C SER A 348 27.05 22.36 -21.06
N ASP A 349 26.52 23.56 -20.75
CA ASP A 349 26.61 24.11 -19.39
C ASP A 349 25.67 23.38 -18.40
N ASP A 350 24.67 22.64 -18.91
CA ASP A 350 23.56 22.03 -18.16
C ASP A 350 23.56 20.49 -18.16
N GLN A 351 24.63 19.88 -18.65
CA GLN A 351 24.72 18.43 -18.75
C GLN A 351 26.11 17.93 -18.38
N VAL A 352 26.14 16.72 -17.82
CA VAL A 352 27.36 15.92 -17.70
C VAL A 352 27.14 14.58 -18.40
N VAL A 353 28.14 14.17 -19.18
CA VAL A 353 28.18 12.86 -19.84
C VAL A 353 29.28 12.04 -19.20
N VAL A 354 28.90 10.95 -18.55
CA VAL A 354 29.82 9.95 -18.02
C VAL A 354 30.06 8.89 -19.08
N THR A 355 31.31 8.68 -19.47
CA THR A 355 31.72 7.61 -20.38
C THR A 355 32.25 6.44 -19.56
N LEU A 356 31.57 5.29 -19.68
CA LEU A 356 31.90 4.05 -18.99
C LEU A 356 33.13 3.37 -19.63
N ALA A 357 33.72 2.40 -18.92
CA ALA A 357 34.85 1.62 -19.43
C ALA A 357 34.54 0.91 -20.78
N ASN A 358 33.31 0.42 -20.92
CA ASN A 358 32.79 -0.20 -22.15
C ASN A 358 32.44 0.81 -23.28
N LYS A 359 32.74 2.10 -23.08
CA LYS A 359 32.44 3.22 -23.98
C LYS A 359 30.95 3.59 -24.12
N ALA A 360 30.05 2.93 -23.41
CA ALA A 360 28.69 3.41 -23.26
C ALA A 360 28.69 4.74 -22.48
N THR A 361 27.65 5.54 -22.69
CA THR A 361 27.56 6.88 -22.08
C THR A 361 26.30 7.01 -21.25
N ILE A 362 26.41 7.69 -20.11
CA ILE A 362 25.31 8.14 -19.26
C ILE A 362 25.23 9.65 -19.39
N THR A 363 24.06 10.18 -19.73
CA THR A 363 23.81 11.63 -19.75
C THR A 363 22.93 12.02 -18.57
N LEU A 364 23.42 12.95 -17.74
CA LEU A 364 22.66 13.56 -16.65
C LEU A 364 22.28 14.99 -17.03
N ASN A 365 21.02 15.37 -16.77
CA ASN A 365 20.50 16.72 -16.98
C ASN A 365 20.54 17.49 -15.66
N ILE A 366 21.58 18.31 -15.48
CA ILE A 366 21.84 19.06 -14.25
C ILE A 366 22.13 20.52 -14.64
N PRO A 367 21.12 21.41 -14.60
CA PRO A 367 21.30 22.80 -15.00
C PRO A 367 22.45 23.50 -14.24
N GLY A 368 23.34 24.16 -14.98
CA GLY A 368 24.50 24.87 -14.46
C GLY A 368 25.67 24.01 -13.96
N VAL A 369 25.63 22.68 -14.13
CA VAL A 369 26.63 21.76 -13.56
C VAL A 369 28.08 22.05 -13.97
N LYS A 370 28.31 22.62 -15.16
CA LYS A 370 29.68 22.98 -15.58
C LYS A 370 30.29 24.09 -14.72
N ASN A 371 29.47 24.99 -14.20
CA ASN A 371 29.90 26.07 -13.29
C ASN A 371 30.05 25.56 -11.86
N THR A 372 29.14 24.66 -11.43
CA THR A 372 29.19 24.03 -10.10
C THR A 372 30.37 23.07 -9.97
N GLY A 373 30.70 22.36 -11.05
CA GLY A 373 31.63 21.23 -11.03
C GLY A 373 30.92 19.91 -10.75
N PHE A 374 31.62 18.83 -11.10
CA PHE A 374 31.16 17.46 -10.96
C PHE A 374 32.40 16.59 -10.71
N GLU A 375 32.28 15.60 -9.83
CA GLU A 375 33.33 14.64 -9.55
C GLU A 375 32.72 13.24 -9.50
N LEU A 376 33.41 12.27 -10.10
CA LEU A 376 33.06 10.87 -9.97
C LEU A 376 33.90 10.26 -8.86
N THR A 377 33.24 9.85 -7.79
CA THR A 377 33.86 9.14 -6.67
C THR A 377 33.33 7.72 -6.61
N SER A 378 34.20 6.74 -6.41
CA SER A 378 33.77 5.40 -6.04
C SER A 378 33.18 5.46 -4.64
N ASP A 379 31.95 5.01 -4.49
CA ASP A 379 31.28 4.84 -3.20
C ASP A 379 31.62 3.47 -2.56
N GLY A 380 32.43 2.64 -3.24
CA GLY A 380 32.73 1.27 -2.84
C GLY A 380 31.61 0.26 -3.17
N HIS A 381 30.55 0.68 -3.86
CA HIS A 381 29.40 -0.15 -4.26
C HIS A 381 29.22 -0.26 -5.78
N GLY A 382 30.14 0.31 -6.58
CA GLY A 382 30.16 0.28 -8.04
C GLY A 382 30.39 -1.13 -8.63
N GLY A 383 29.34 -1.96 -8.59
CA GLY A 383 29.29 -3.31 -9.15
C GLY A 383 28.75 -4.34 -8.17
N ALA A 384 27.48 -4.72 -8.39
CA ALA A 384 26.70 -5.79 -7.78
C ALA A 384 26.08 -5.50 -6.39
N PHE A 385 25.13 -4.57 -6.36
CA PHE A 385 24.04 -4.59 -5.38
C PHE A 385 23.21 -5.85 -5.58
N GLY A 386 23.31 -6.78 -4.62
CA GLY A 386 22.29 -7.79 -4.32
C GLY A 386 21.49 -8.36 -5.50
N GLU A 387 22.16 -8.92 -6.51
CA GLU A 387 21.46 -9.77 -7.47
C GLU A 387 20.72 -10.89 -6.69
N VAL A 388 19.58 -11.33 -7.21
CA VAL A 388 18.78 -12.46 -6.71
C VAL A 388 19.69 -13.69 -6.73
N CYS A 389 20.29 -14.04 -5.59
CA CYS A 389 21.43 -14.95 -5.59
C CYS A 389 21.40 -15.91 -4.42
N PHE A 390 22.03 -17.05 -4.64
CA PHE A 390 22.24 -18.10 -3.66
C PHE A 390 23.60 -17.92 -2.99
N LEU A 391 23.71 -18.23 -1.70
CA LEU A 391 25.03 -18.35 -1.06
C LEU A 391 25.60 -19.75 -1.29
N ALA A 392 26.93 -19.88 -1.16
CA ALA A 392 27.62 -21.16 -1.23
C ALA A 392 26.97 -22.24 -0.34
N GLY A 393 26.87 -23.47 -0.85
CA GLY A 393 26.22 -24.60 -0.21
C GLY A 393 24.70 -24.67 -0.39
N SER A 394 24.10 -23.72 -1.11
CA SER A 394 22.72 -23.81 -1.59
C SER A 394 22.63 -24.89 -2.66
N MET A 395 21.67 -25.81 -2.49
CA MET A 395 21.52 -26.95 -3.39
C MET A 395 20.47 -26.62 -4.46
N ILE A 396 20.84 -26.79 -5.72
CA ILE A 396 19.99 -26.62 -6.89
C ILE A 396 19.68 -28.00 -7.46
N GLN A 397 18.40 -28.28 -7.66
CA GLN A 397 17.98 -29.57 -8.18
C GLN A 397 18.31 -29.69 -9.67
N THR A 398 18.97 -30.78 -10.05
CA THR A 398 19.22 -31.18 -11.44
C THR A 398 18.49 -32.49 -11.74
N PRO A 399 18.36 -32.91 -13.02
CA PRO A 399 17.80 -34.22 -13.36
C PRO A 399 18.50 -35.41 -12.67
N ASP A 400 19.80 -35.28 -12.37
CA ASP A 400 20.64 -36.33 -11.80
C ASP A 400 20.83 -36.21 -10.28
N GLY A 401 20.20 -35.21 -9.65
CA GLY A 401 20.27 -34.96 -8.21
C GLY A 401 20.61 -33.51 -7.85
N ASP A 402 20.72 -33.22 -6.57
CA ASP A 402 21.03 -31.89 -6.07
C ASP A 402 22.52 -31.55 -6.25
N VAL A 403 22.82 -30.39 -6.82
CA VAL A 403 24.17 -29.86 -7.03
C VAL A 403 24.33 -28.54 -6.28
N ALA A 404 25.47 -28.33 -5.62
CA ALA A 404 25.74 -27.07 -4.94
C ALA A 404 25.87 -25.93 -5.97
N VAL A 405 25.30 -24.76 -5.68
CA VAL A 405 25.24 -23.64 -6.63
C VAL A 405 26.62 -23.20 -7.12
N GLU A 406 27.64 -23.27 -6.26
CA GLU A 406 29.02 -22.94 -6.59
C GLU A 406 29.69 -23.92 -7.56
N GLU A 407 29.11 -25.11 -7.76
CA GLU A 407 29.60 -26.13 -8.68
C GLU A 407 28.88 -26.12 -10.04
N LEU A 408 27.77 -25.38 -10.17
CA LEU A 408 27.09 -25.23 -11.45
C LEU A 408 27.96 -24.46 -12.46
N ARG A 409 27.90 -24.87 -13.71
CA ARG A 409 28.60 -24.28 -14.85
C ARG A 409 27.59 -24.00 -15.97
N GLN A 410 27.96 -23.06 -16.84
CA GLN A 410 27.25 -22.84 -18.08
C GLN A 410 27.15 -24.16 -18.88
N GLY A 411 25.95 -24.46 -19.37
CA GLY A 411 25.63 -25.71 -20.08
C GLY A 411 25.06 -26.81 -19.19
N ASP A 412 25.14 -26.69 -17.86
CA ASP A 412 24.48 -27.63 -16.96
C ASP A 412 22.96 -27.56 -17.09
N THR A 413 22.27 -28.62 -16.71
CA THR A 413 20.79 -28.66 -16.72
C THR A 413 20.27 -28.65 -15.28
N VAL A 414 19.40 -27.69 -14.97
CA VAL A 414 18.70 -27.59 -13.68
C VAL A 414 17.21 -27.84 -13.88
N LEU A 415 16.48 -28.11 -12.80
CA LEU A 415 15.02 -28.17 -12.84
C LEU A 415 14.42 -26.81 -12.50
N SER A 416 13.66 -26.25 -13.44
CA SER A 416 12.82 -25.07 -13.25
C SER A 416 11.35 -25.46 -13.18
N TYR A 417 10.52 -24.72 -12.47
CA TYR A 417 9.09 -25.00 -12.35
C TYR A 417 8.28 -24.00 -13.16
N VAL A 418 7.64 -24.47 -14.23
CA VAL A 418 6.73 -23.67 -15.06
C VAL A 418 5.30 -24.13 -14.80
N GLN A 419 4.46 -23.24 -14.29
CA GLN A 419 3.07 -23.55 -13.90
C GLN A 419 2.96 -24.75 -12.95
N GLY A 420 3.93 -24.91 -12.04
CA GLY A 420 3.97 -26.00 -11.06
C GLY A 420 4.52 -27.33 -11.60
N VAL A 421 4.94 -27.39 -12.87
CA VAL A 421 5.54 -28.58 -13.48
C VAL A 421 7.05 -28.40 -13.56
N ALA A 422 7.81 -29.35 -13.02
CA ALA A 422 9.26 -29.38 -13.14
C ALA A 422 9.65 -29.65 -14.60
N GLN A 423 10.50 -28.80 -15.16
CA GLN A 423 11.01 -28.88 -16.51
C GLN A 423 12.54 -28.67 -16.50
N PRO A 424 13.30 -29.46 -17.27
CA PRO A 424 14.72 -29.21 -17.47
C PRO A 424 14.97 -27.84 -18.13
N ALA A 425 15.89 -27.07 -17.57
CA ALA A 425 16.31 -25.78 -18.10
C ALA A 425 17.84 -25.72 -18.16
N SER A 426 18.38 -25.35 -19.33
CA SER A 426 19.81 -25.18 -19.51
C SER A 426 20.28 -23.91 -18.81
N VAL A 427 21.37 -24.02 -18.05
CA VAL A 427 22.07 -22.89 -17.43
C VAL A 427 22.83 -22.14 -18.53
N LYS A 428 22.37 -20.93 -18.83
CA LYS A 428 22.97 -20.06 -19.84
C LYS A 428 24.16 -19.29 -19.29
N TRP A 429 24.14 -18.97 -18.00
CA TRP A 429 25.21 -18.24 -17.35
C TRP A 429 25.24 -18.52 -15.84
N THR A 430 26.45 -18.52 -15.27
CA THR A 430 26.66 -18.51 -13.83
C THR A 430 27.52 -17.31 -13.43
N GLY A 431 27.04 -16.55 -12.46
CA GLY A 431 27.72 -15.39 -11.89
C GLY A 431 28.26 -15.68 -10.51
N LYS A 432 29.42 -15.10 -10.18
CA LYS A 432 29.94 -15.10 -8.81
C LYS A 432 30.38 -13.70 -8.44
N ALA A 433 29.92 -13.23 -7.28
CA ALA A 433 30.41 -12.01 -6.67
C ALA A 433 30.55 -12.19 -5.15
N ARG A 434 31.20 -11.21 -4.50
CA ARG A 434 31.44 -11.19 -3.07
C ARG A 434 30.80 -9.94 -2.48
N THR A 435 30.18 -10.09 -1.32
CA THR A 435 29.66 -8.97 -0.54
C THR A 435 30.25 -8.95 0.86
N THR A 436 30.33 -7.76 1.43
CA THR A 436 30.76 -7.51 2.81
C THR A 436 29.65 -6.74 3.51
N VAL A 437 29.28 -7.21 4.69
CA VAL A 437 28.20 -6.64 5.49
C VAL A 437 28.60 -5.28 6.08
N ARG A 438 27.66 -4.34 6.04
CA ARG A 438 27.73 -3.00 6.62
C ARG A 438 27.11 -3.00 8.02
N ALA A 439 27.81 -3.57 9.00
CA ALA A 439 27.30 -3.82 10.36
C ALA A 439 26.82 -2.57 11.16
N GLY A 440 27.04 -1.36 10.65
CA GLY A 440 26.55 -0.11 11.24
C GLY A 440 25.17 0.35 10.73
N LEU A 441 24.61 -0.32 9.72
CA LEU A 441 23.28 -0.01 9.17
C LEU A 441 22.19 -0.90 9.79
N HIS A 442 20.92 -0.58 9.53
CA HIS A 442 19.81 -1.44 9.90
C HIS A 442 19.92 -2.80 9.17
N ALA A 443 19.39 -3.88 9.74
CA ALA A 443 19.71 -5.24 9.29
C ALA A 443 19.31 -5.53 7.82
N ASP A 444 18.25 -4.88 7.35
CA ASP A 444 17.76 -4.91 5.96
C ASP A 444 18.61 -4.11 4.98
N GLU A 445 19.38 -3.13 5.46
CA GLU A 445 20.30 -2.30 4.67
C GLU A 445 21.76 -2.75 4.82
N ALA A 446 22.07 -3.49 5.88
CA ALA A 446 23.42 -3.91 6.23
C ALA A 446 23.98 -4.99 5.29
N GLY A 447 23.17 -5.55 4.40
CA GLY A 447 23.61 -6.59 3.46
C GLY A 447 23.84 -7.94 4.11
N TYR A 448 23.24 -8.20 5.28
CA TYR A 448 23.23 -9.54 5.87
C TYR A 448 22.46 -10.51 4.96
N PRO A 449 22.91 -11.76 4.82
CA PRO A 449 22.14 -12.74 4.08
C PRO A 449 20.90 -13.14 4.89
N VAL A 450 19.84 -13.55 4.19
CA VAL A 450 18.64 -14.11 4.82
C VAL A 450 18.81 -15.62 4.95
N ARG A 451 18.75 -16.11 6.19
CA ARG A 451 18.68 -17.53 6.52
C ARG A 451 17.23 -17.94 6.65
N ILE A 452 16.79 -18.81 5.75
CA ILE A 452 15.52 -19.51 5.82
C ILE A 452 15.82 -20.87 6.44
N ARG A 453 15.41 -21.08 7.69
CA ARG A 453 15.70 -22.33 8.40
C ARG A 453 14.96 -23.49 7.77
N LYS A 454 15.49 -24.70 7.97
CA LYS A 454 14.75 -25.92 7.66
C LYS A 454 13.31 -25.85 8.18
N ASP A 455 12.35 -26.32 7.37
CA ASP A 455 10.92 -26.39 7.69
C ASP A 455 10.24 -25.00 7.90
N ALA A 456 10.88 -23.89 7.49
CA ALA A 456 10.39 -22.54 7.77
C ALA A 456 9.12 -22.12 6.99
N LEU A 457 8.88 -22.69 5.80
CA LEU A 457 7.75 -22.36 4.93
C LEU A 457 6.64 -23.41 5.02
N SER A 458 7.01 -24.68 5.12
CA SER A 458 6.14 -25.81 5.44
C SER A 458 6.99 -26.99 5.88
N ASP A 459 6.36 -28.09 6.33
CA ASP A 459 7.07 -29.34 6.61
C ASP A 459 7.93 -29.75 5.39
N GLY A 460 9.24 -29.87 5.60
CA GLY A 460 10.22 -30.20 4.57
C GLY A 460 10.59 -29.07 3.61
N VAL A 461 10.13 -27.83 3.82
CA VAL A 461 10.37 -26.69 2.91
C VAL A 461 10.89 -25.46 3.67
N PRO A 462 12.16 -25.05 3.46
CA PRO A 462 13.20 -25.82 2.77
C PRO A 462 13.58 -27.08 3.58
N TYR A 463 14.10 -28.12 2.90
CA TYR A 463 14.46 -29.39 3.54
C TYR A 463 15.75 -29.30 4.39
N LYS A 464 16.52 -28.23 4.20
CA LYS A 464 17.70 -27.81 4.96
C LYS A 464 17.70 -26.29 5.07
N ASP A 465 18.52 -25.74 5.95
CA ASP A 465 18.76 -24.30 5.97
C ASP A 465 19.22 -23.80 4.59
N LEU A 466 18.56 -22.75 4.12
CA LEU A 466 18.85 -22.06 2.87
C LEU A 466 19.32 -20.64 3.17
N LEU A 467 20.43 -20.24 2.55
CA LEU A 467 21.00 -18.90 2.65
C LEU A 467 20.91 -18.21 1.29
N VAL A 468 20.26 -17.05 1.27
CA VAL A 468 20.06 -16.26 0.06
C VAL A 468 20.31 -14.77 0.33
N THR A 469 20.50 -13.99 -0.73
CA THR A 469 20.52 -12.53 -0.62
C THR A 469 19.13 -11.98 -0.21
N PRO A 470 19.05 -10.80 0.44
CA PRO A 470 17.78 -10.21 0.88
C PRO A 470 16.72 -10.04 -0.23
N GLU A 471 17.19 -9.76 -1.45
CA GLU A 471 16.34 -9.56 -2.64
C GLU A 471 15.95 -10.88 -3.32
N HIS A 472 16.50 -12.02 -2.89
CA HIS A 472 16.21 -13.30 -3.52
C HIS A 472 14.72 -13.64 -3.36
N SER A 473 14.02 -13.79 -4.48
CA SER A 473 12.58 -13.96 -4.46
C SER A 473 12.17 -15.41 -4.35
N LEU A 474 11.29 -15.70 -3.39
CA LEU A 474 10.65 -17.00 -3.22
C LEU A 474 9.30 -17.01 -3.93
N PHE A 475 8.99 -18.08 -4.65
CA PHE A 475 7.69 -18.25 -5.27
C PHE A 475 6.69 -18.81 -4.25
N LEU A 476 5.80 -17.97 -3.76
CA LEU A 476 4.81 -18.29 -2.74
C LEU A 476 3.41 -17.91 -3.24
N LYS A 477 2.49 -18.89 -3.25
CA LYS A 477 1.08 -18.68 -3.60
C LYS A 477 0.87 -17.93 -4.93
N GLY A 478 1.67 -18.24 -5.94
CA GLY A 478 1.55 -17.66 -7.28
C GLY A 478 2.27 -16.33 -7.47
N ARG A 479 3.09 -15.88 -6.52
CA ARG A 479 3.81 -14.60 -6.57
C ARG A 479 5.27 -14.77 -6.14
N PHE A 480 6.15 -13.93 -6.67
CA PHE A 480 7.53 -13.79 -6.19
C PHE A 480 7.58 -12.79 -5.05
N VAL A 481 8.13 -13.21 -3.91
CA VAL A 481 8.26 -12.39 -2.70
C VAL A 481 9.73 -12.37 -2.27
N PRO A 482 10.37 -11.19 -2.19
CA PRO A 482 11.74 -11.08 -1.70
C PRO A 482 11.92 -11.66 -0.29
N ALA A 483 13.02 -12.37 -0.06
CA ALA A 483 13.30 -13.03 1.20
C ALA A 483 13.27 -12.06 2.41
N ARG A 484 13.73 -10.81 2.23
CA ARG A 484 13.67 -9.78 3.30
C ARG A 484 12.28 -9.53 3.85
N MET A 485 11.26 -9.60 2.99
CA MET A 485 9.87 -9.34 3.38
C MET A 485 9.27 -10.47 4.21
N LEU A 486 9.94 -11.62 4.26
CA LEU A 486 9.51 -12.81 4.99
C LEU A 486 10.24 -12.96 6.34
N VAL A 487 11.19 -12.07 6.65
CA VAL A 487 11.96 -12.10 7.89
C VAL A 487 11.02 -11.90 9.08
N ASN A 488 11.00 -12.88 9.97
CA ASN A 488 10.12 -12.93 11.14
C ASN A 488 10.87 -13.04 12.47
N GLY A 489 12.21 -13.09 12.44
CA GLY A 489 13.06 -13.17 13.63
C GLY A 489 13.14 -14.57 14.26
N ILE A 490 12.43 -15.56 13.73
CA ILE A 490 12.34 -16.92 14.30
C ILE A 490 12.78 -17.96 13.27
N SER A 491 11.99 -18.21 12.23
CA SER A 491 12.25 -19.23 11.21
C SER A 491 12.94 -18.65 9.96
N ILE A 492 12.77 -17.36 9.72
CA ILE A 492 13.44 -16.62 8.65
C ILE A 492 14.08 -15.39 9.28
N VAL A 493 15.40 -15.30 9.20
CA VAL A 493 16.20 -14.31 9.94
C VAL A 493 17.30 -13.72 9.05
N TYR A 494 17.68 -12.47 9.29
CA TYR A 494 18.99 -11.99 8.88
C TYR A 494 20.05 -12.73 9.68
N ASP A 495 21.02 -13.34 8.99
CA ASP A 495 22.11 -14.03 9.65
C ASP A 495 23.24 -13.05 9.99
N THR A 496 23.14 -12.46 11.17
CA THR A 496 24.12 -11.46 11.63
C THR A 496 25.47 -12.05 12.02
N SER A 497 25.64 -13.37 11.98
CA SER A 497 26.93 -14.03 12.23
C SER A 497 27.86 -14.00 11.02
N ILE A 498 27.31 -13.71 9.82
CA ILE A 498 28.06 -13.66 8.57
C ILE A 498 28.40 -12.18 8.30
N SER A 499 29.69 -11.87 8.23
CA SER A 499 30.18 -10.51 7.94
C SER A 499 30.64 -10.30 6.50
N SER A 500 30.82 -11.38 5.74
CA SER A 500 31.11 -11.36 4.30
C SER A 500 30.79 -12.71 3.70
N TYR A 501 30.32 -12.75 2.45
CA TYR A 501 30.00 -14.01 1.77
C TYR A 501 30.15 -13.91 0.26
N ASP A 502 30.43 -15.06 -0.36
CA ASP A 502 30.32 -15.25 -1.80
C ASP A 502 28.88 -15.60 -2.15
N TYR A 503 28.35 -15.03 -3.22
CA TYR A 503 27.04 -15.34 -3.74
C TYR A 503 27.10 -15.65 -5.24
N TYR A 504 26.15 -16.46 -5.68
CA TYR A 504 26.11 -17.07 -6.99
C TYR A 504 24.77 -16.80 -7.66
N HIS A 505 24.82 -16.30 -8.89
CA HIS A 505 23.65 -16.10 -9.75
C HIS A 505 23.61 -17.20 -10.81
N VAL A 506 22.42 -17.67 -11.16
CA VAL A 506 22.23 -18.68 -12.20
C VAL A 506 21.13 -18.20 -13.14
N GLU A 507 21.49 -17.93 -14.39
CA GLU A 507 20.54 -17.54 -15.45
C GLU A 507 20.25 -18.76 -16.33
N THR A 508 18.97 -19.03 -16.58
CA THR A 508 18.53 -20.08 -17.52
C THR A 508 18.09 -19.47 -18.85
N GLU A 509 17.98 -20.27 -19.91
CA GLU A 509 17.64 -19.77 -21.26
C GLU A 509 16.30 -19.03 -21.35
N GLN A 510 15.34 -19.35 -20.48
CA GLN A 510 14.04 -18.70 -20.36
C GLN A 510 13.94 -18.00 -19.01
N HIS A 511 14.73 -16.95 -18.82
CA HIS A 511 14.67 -16.10 -17.64
C HIS A 511 13.56 -15.04 -17.75
#